data_AF-A0A380H4Q4-F1
#
_entry.id   AF-A0A380H4Q4-F1
#
_cell.length_a   1.000
_cell.length_b   1.000
_cell.length_c   1.000
_cell.angle_alpha   90.00
_cell.angle_beta   90.00
_cell.angle_gamma   90.00
#
_symmetry.space_group_name_H-M   'P 1'
#
loop_
_entity.id
_entity.type
_entity.pdbx_description
1 polymer ?
#
loop_
_entity_poly.entity_id
_entity_poly.type
_entity_poly.pdbx_seq_one_letter_code
_entity_poly.pdbx_strand_id
1 'polypeptide(L)'
;MRHSTKLKLGVGLIILIIFIGGCVIMTKENNRNAQIKNTFNKTLSLYPTKNLEDFYDKEGFRDQEFDKDDNGTWIINSEMTIKPRDKNMKTRGMGGLYKSQYKNNKR
;
A
#
# COMPACT_ATOMS: atom_id res chain seq x y z
N MET A 1 -17.74 56.91 -0.97
CA MET A 1 -18.09 55.47 -0.92
C MET A 1 -17.36 54.56 -1.95
N ARG A 2 -16.35 55.03 -2.72
CA ARG A 2 -15.66 54.21 -3.74
C ARG A 2 -14.43 53.42 -3.27
N HIS A 3 -13.86 53.76 -2.10
CA HIS A 3 -12.63 53.12 -1.59
C HIS A 3 -12.91 51.78 -0.88
N SER A 4 -14.09 51.61 -0.28
CA SER A 4 -14.48 50.40 0.47
C SER A 4 -14.75 49.19 -0.43
N THR A 5 -15.25 49.40 -1.65
CA THR A 5 -15.54 48.31 -2.60
C THR A 5 -14.27 47.65 -3.12
N LYS A 6 -13.23 48.43 -3.44
CA LYS A 6 -11.92 47.89 -3.86
C LYS A 6 -11.25 47.08 -2.74
N LEU A 7 -11.38 47.54 -1.48
CA LEU A 7 -10.82 46.87 -0.32
C LEU A 7 -11.56 45.56 0.01
N LYS A 8 -12.91 45.56 -0.06
CA LYS A 8 -13.72 44.34 0.06
C LYS A 8 -13.42 43.33 -1.06
N LEU A 9 -13.21 43.80 -2.29
CA LEU A 9 -12.85 42.96 -3.43
C LEU A 9 -11.47 42.30 -3.23
N GLY A 10 -10.49 43.06 -2.73
CA GLY A 10 -9.16 42.55 -2.41
C GLY A 10 -9.16 41.48 -1.32
N VAL A 11 -9.89 41.69 -0.23
CA VAL A 11 -10.03 40.68 0.83
C VAL A 11 -10.76 39.42 0.33
N GLY A 12 -11.79 39.58 -0.50
CA GLY A 12 -12.48 38.45 -1.14
C GLY A 12 -11.56 37.61 -2.04
N LEU A 13 -10.66 38.24 -2.79
CA LEU A 13 -9.67 37.55 -3.62
C LEU A 13 -8.65 36.76 -2.78
N ILE A 14 -8.19 37.30 -1.64
CA ILE A 14 -7.26 36.62 -0.74
C ILE A 14 -7.91 35.36 -0.16
N ILE A 15 -9.17 35.44 0.28
CA ILE A 15 -9.93 34.30 0.81
C ILE A 15 -10.09 33.21 -0.28
N LEU A 16 -10.35 33.60 -1.53
CA LEU A 16 -10.50 32.66 -2.64
C LEU A 16 -9.21 31.87 -2.91
N ILE A 17 -8.04 32.53 -2.87
CA ILE A 17 -6.73 31.88 -3.06
C ILE A 17 -6.47 30.85 -1.96
N ILE A 18 -6.80 31.19 -0.70
CA ILE A 18 -6.65 30.27 0.44
C ILE A 18 -7.59 29.06 0.28
N PHE A 19 -8.83 29.28 -0.17
CA PHE A 19 -9.79 28.20 -0.43
C PHE A 19 -9.31 27.23 -1.51
N ILE A 20 -8.80 27.75 -2.64
CA ILE A 20 -8.27 26.91 -3.73
C ILE A 20 -7.04 26.12 -3.25
N GLY A 21 -6.12 26.77 -2.53
CA GLY A 21 -4.96 26.10 -1.93
C GLY A 21 -5.36 24.96 -0.99
N GLY A 22 -6.33 25.20 -0.11
CA GLY A 22 -6.88 24.17 0.79
C GLY A 22 -7.50 22.99 0.04
N CYS A 23 -8.34 23.24 -0.96
CA CYS A 23 -8.95 22.19 -1.78
C CYS A 23 -7.92 21.31 -2.52
N VAL A 24 -6.84 21.91 -3.05
CA VAL A 24 -5.78 21.15 -3.75
C VAL A 24 -5.00 20.25 -2.78
N ILE A 25 -4.75 20.71 -1.55
CA ILE A 25 -4.07 19.89 -0.53
C ILE A 25 -4.96 18.72 -0.11
N MET A 26 -6.23 18.99 0.21
CA MET A 26 -7.20 17.97 0.64
C MET A 26 -7.42 16.88 -0.43
N THR A 27 -7.49 17.28 -1.71
CA THR A 27 -7.67 16.32 -2.82
C THR A 27 -6.44 15.42 -3.01
N LYS A 28 -5.22 15.95 -2.85
CA LYS A 28 -3.99 15.14 -2.88
C LYS A 28 -3.93 14.13 -1.73
N GLU A 29 -4.28 14.54 -0.53
CA GLU A 29 -4.30 13.65 0.65
C GLU A 29 -5.34 12.54 0.49
N ASN A 30 -6.55 12.88 0.03
CA ASN A 30 -7.60 11.89 -0.25
C ASN A 30 -7.19 10.88 -1.31
N ASN A 31 -6.52 11.33 -2.39
CA ASN A 31 -6.01 10.43 -3.44
C ASN A 31 -4.93 9.49 -2.89
N ARG A 32 -3.96 10.01 -2.12
CA ARG A 32 -2.92 9.19 -1.49
C ARG A 32 -3.52 8.15 -0.53
N ASN A 33 -4.50 8.54 0.28
CA ASN A 33 -5.19 7.64 1.20
C ASN A 33 -5.96 6.54 0.44
N ALA A 34 -6.60 6.89 -0.68
CA ALA A 34 -7.27 5.92 -1.55
C ALA A 34 -6.29 4.94 -2.19
N GLN A 35 -5.14 5.42 -2.67
CA GLN A 35 -4.06 4.57 -3.21
C GLN A 35 -3.52 3.61 -2.16
N ILE A 36 -3.24 4.10 -0.95
CA ILE A 36 -2.76 3.28 0.18
C ILE A 36 -3.77 2.16 0.48
N LYS A 37 -5.06 2.50 0.62
CA LYS A 37 -6.12 1.51 0.86
C LYS A 37 -6.21 0.48 -0.26
N ASN A 38 -6.10 0.90 -1.52
CA ASN A 38 -6.14 -0.03 -2.65
C ASN A 38 -4.94 -0.99 -2.64
N THR A 39 -3.73 -0.50 -2.38
CA THR A 39 -2.53 -1.34 -2.25
C THR A 39 -2.66 -2.35 -1.12
N PHE A 40 -3.12 -1.93 0.06
CA PHE A 40 -3.39 -2.87 1.17
C PHE A 40 -4.47 -3.89 0.83
N ASN A 41 -5.55 -3.47 0.16
CA ASN A 41 -6.61 -4.40 -0.24
C ASN A 41 -6.12 -5.48 -1.21
N LYS A 42 -5.19 -5.16 -2.13
CA LYS A 42 -4.55 -6.16 -3.01
C LYS A 42 -3.71 -7.17 -2.23
N THR A 43 -3.05 -6.74 -1.16
CA THR A 43 -2.31 -7.67 -0.28
C THR A 43 -3.27 -8.51 0.56
N LEU A 44 -4.33 -7.90 1.09
CA LEU A 44 -5.31 -8.57 1.94
C LEU A 44 -6.20 -9.55 1.18
N SER A 45 -6.44 -9.33 -0.11
CA SER A 45 -7.23 -10.26 -0.94
C SER A 45 -6.57 -11.62 -1.14
N LEU A 46 -5.29 -11.77 -0.79
CA LEU A 46 -4.60 -13.06 -0.74
C LEU A 46 -5.05 -13.91 0.46
N TYR A 47 -5.64 -13.31 1.48
CA TYR A 47 -6.12 -14.03 2.66
C TYR A 47 -7.61 -14.35 2.55
N PRO A 48 -8.02 -15.58 2.91
CA PRO A 48 -7.17 -16.73 3.25
C PRO A 48 -6.73 -17.52 2.00
N THR A 49 -5.44 -17.79 1.86
CA THR A 49 -4.94 -18.86 0.97
C THR A 49 -4.63 -20.06 1.84
N LYS A 50 -5.51 -21.07 1.84
CA LYS A 50 -5.45 -22.22 2.76
C LYS A 50 -4.38 -23.23 2.34
N ASN A 51 -4.24 -23.49 1.03
CA ASN A 51 -3.23 -24.41 0.52
C ASN A 51 -2.02 -23.62 0.02
N LEU A 52 -0.83 -24.00 0.49
CA LEU A 52 0.43 -23.38 0.06
C LEU A 52 0.77 -23.68 -1.40
N GLU A 53 0.17 -24.72 -1.99
CA GLU A 53 0.33 -25.05 -3.40
C GLU A 53 -0.41 -24.08 -4.32
N ASP A 54 -1.49 -23.44 -3.84
CA ASP A 54 -2.22 -22.43 -4.61
C ASP A 54 -1.34 -21.22 -4.95
N PHE A 55 -0.24 -21.03 -4.21
CA PHE A 55 0.74 -20.01 -4.56
C PHE A 55 1.41 -20.31 -5.90
N TYR A 56 1.58 -21.58 -6.29
CA TYR A 56 2.23 -21.93 -7.56
C TYR A 56 1.49 -21.43 -8.82
N ASP A 57 0.18 -21.20 -8.70
CA ASP A 57 -0.63 -20.70 -9.81
C ASP A 57 -0.90 -19.18 -9.70
N LYS A 58 -0.38 -18.51 -8.67
CA LYS A 58 -0.55 -17.07 -8.45
C LYS A 58 0.64 -16.29 -8.98
N GLU A 59 0.37 -15.39 -9.91
CA GLU A 59 1.32 -14.37 -10.35
C GLU A 59 1.22 -13.12 -9.46
N GLY A 60 2.38 -12.64 -9.00
CA GLY A 60 2.50 -11.41 -8.21
C GLY A 60 2.72 -10.17 -9.07
N PHE A 61 3.00 -9.05 -8.42
CA PHE A 61 3.51 -7.86 -9.12
C PHE A 61 4.93 -8.13 -9.63
N ARG A 62 5.20 -7.77 -10.88
CA ARG A 62 6.50 -7.91 -11.53
C ARG A 62 7.01 -6.54 -11.95
N ASP A 63 8.22 -6.19 -11.51
CA ASP A 63 8.92 -4.97 -11.92
C ASP A 63 10.10 -5.30 -12.85
N GLN A 64 11.00 -4.33 -13.02
CA GLN A 64 12.16 -4.45 -13.93
C GLN A 64 13.27 -5.35 -13.38
N GLU A 65 13.21 -5.76 -12.11
CA GLU A 65 14.20 -6.64 -11.49
C GLU A 65 13.94 -8.13 -11.82
N PHE A 66 12.79 -8.44 -12.42
CA PHE A 66 12.46 -9.80 -12.83
C PHE A 66 13.02 -10.14 -14.21
N ASP A 67 13.80 -11.21 -14.28
CA ASP A 67 14.22 -11.80 -15.55
C ASP A 67 13.01 -12.33 -16.34
N LYS A 68 13.13 -12.36 -17.67
CA LYS A 68 12.06 -12.82 -18.58
C LYS A 68 11.63 -14.26 -18.33
N ASP A 69 12.54 -15.10 -17.85
CA ASP A 69 12.31 -16.51 -17.58
C ASP A 69 12.08 -16.81 -16.08
N ASP A 70 12.13 -15.80 -15.21
CA ASP A 70 11.85 -15.95 -13.79
C ASP A 70 10.35 -15.81 -13.54
N ASN A 71 9.68 -16.86 -13.09
CA ASN A 71 8.25 -16.79 -12.72
C ASN A 71 8.01 -16.25 -11.30
N GLY A 72 9.08 -15.94 -10.57
CA GLY A 72 9.06 -15.36 -9.23
C GLY A 72 9.05 -16.41 -8.12
N THR A 73 9.16 -15.92 -6.88
CA THR A 73 9.11 -16.75 -5.67
C THR A 73 8.21 -16.07 -4.65
N TRP A 74 7.21 -16.80 -4.15
CA TRP A 74 6.43 -16.32 -3.00
C TRP A 74 7.21 -16.56 -1.71
N ILE A 75 7.33 -15.51 -0.89
CA ILE A 75 7.92 -15.56 0.43
C ILE A 75 6.81 -15.43 1.45
N ILE A 76 6.57 -16.50 2.21
CA ILE A 76 5.52 -16.53 3.23
C ILE A 76 6.21 -16.55 4.59
N ASN A 77 5.92 -15.54 5.40
CA ASN A 77 6.43 -15.42 6.75
C ASN A 77 5.26 -15.22 7.73
N SER A 78 5.34 -15.86 8.88
CA SER A 78 4.40 -15.66 9.99
C SER A 78 5.15 -15.76 11.30
N GLU A 79 5.09 -14.69 12.07
CA GLU A 79 5.84 -14.51 13.31
C GLU A 79 4.93 -13.98 14.41
N MET A 80 5.09 -14.55 15.61
CA MET A 80 4.44 -14.11 16.83
C MET A 80 5.52 -13.74 17.84
N THR A 81 5.55 -12.47 18.23
CA THR A 81 6.49 -11.92 19.21
C THR A 81 5.75 -11.47 20.46
N ILE A 82 6.10 -12.05 21.60
CA ILE A 82 5.48 -11.80 22.91
C ILE A 82 6.54 -11.23 23.85
N LYS A 83 6.30 -10.02 24.36
CA LYS A 83 7.15 -9.36 25.36
C LYS A 83 6.34 -9.01 26.62
N PRO A 84 6.32 -9.90 27.62
CA PRO A 84 5.69 -9.58 28.90
C PRO A 84 6.53 -8.56 29.68
N ARG A 85 5.88 -7.82 30.58
CA ARG A 85 6.59 -6.93 31.53
C ARG A 85 7.55 -7.76 32.38
N ASP A 86 8.77 -7.25 32.54
CA ASP A 86 9.84 -7.86 33.36
C ASP A 86 10.24 -9.29 32.96
N LYS A 87 9.95 -9.70 31.72
CA LYS A 87 10.35 -10.99 31.15
C LYS A 87 11.04 -10.80 29.81
N ASN A 88 11.85 -11.80 29.44
CA ASN A 88 12.49 -11.83 28.14
C ASN A 88 11.46 -11.92 27.02
N MET A 89 11.75 -11.22 25.92
CA MET A 89 11.00 -11.32 24.69
C MET A 89 11.12 -12.74 24.12
N LYS A 90 9.99 -13.30 23.68
CA LYS A 90 9.93 -14.61 23.03
C LYS A 90 9.29 -14.45 21.67
N THR A 91 9.98 -14.95 20.66
CA THR A 91 9.52 -14.96 19.27
C THR A 91 9.36 -16.40 18.81
N ARG A 92 8.24 -16.71 18.18
CA ARG A 92 8.00 -17.98 17.50
C ARG A 92 7.41 -17.69 16.14
N GLY A 93 7.93 -18.32 15.10
CA GLY A 93 7.45 -18.13 13.75
C GLY A 93 7.96 -19.22 12.84
N MET A 94 7.46 -19.18 11.62
CA MET A 94 7.99 -19.96 10.51
C MET A 94 8.62 -18.96 9.55
N GLY A 95 9.96 -18.93 9.55
CA GLY A 95 10.72 -18.02 8.70
C GLY A 95 10.77 -18.53 7.26
N GLY A 96 10.39 -17.66 6.31
CA GLY A 96 10.68 -17.78 4.89
C GLY A 96 10.34 -19.13 4.26
N LEU A 97 9.06 -19.46 4.12
CA LEU A 97 8.68 -20.49 3.14
C LEU A 97 8.83 -19.88 1.75
N TYR A 98 9.80 -20.39 1.00
CA TYR A 98 10.06 -20.02 -0.38
C TYR A 98 9.32 -20.98 -1.31
N LYS A 99 8.34 -20.48 -2.05
CA LYS A 99 7.66 -21.22 -3.12
C LYS A 99 8.11 -20.65 -4.46
N SER A 100 9.13 -21.28 -5.03
CA SER A 100 9.62 -20.93 -6.36
C SER A 100 8.63 -21.40 -7.42
N GLN A 101 8.29 -20.49 -8.34
CA GLN A 101 7.42 -20.79 -9.46
C GLN A 101 8.21 -21.49 -10.56
N TYR A 102 7.92 -22.76 -10.81
CA TYR A 102 8.50 -23.45 -11.96
C TYR A 102 7.66 -23.19 -13.21
N LYS A 103 8.29 -23.22 -14.39
CA LYS A 103 7.56 -23.23 -15.66
C LYS A 103 6.62 -24.45 -15.66
N ASN A 104 5.33 -24.21 -15.46
CA ASN A 104 4.28 -25.15 -15.84
C ASN A 104 4.30 -25.26 -17.37
N ASN A 105 5.21 -26.08 -17.89
CA ASN A 105 5.16 -26.59 -19.27
C ASN A 105 4.00 -27.60 -19.34
N LYS A 106 2.77 -27.09 -19.20
CA LYS A 106 1.61 -27.82 -19.71
C LYS A 106 1.71 -27.76 -21.23
N ARG A 107 2.06 -28.91 -21.81
CA ARG A 107 1.86 -29.24 -23.22
C ARG A 107 0.41 -29.01 -23.62
#